data_AF-A0A937YCG4-F1
#
_entry.id   AF-A0A937YCG4-F1
#
_cell.length_a   1.000
_cell.length_b   1.000
_cell.length_c   1.000
_cell.angle_alpha   90.00
_cell.angle_beta   90.00
_cell.angle_gamma   90.00
#
_symmetry.space_group_name_H-M   'P 1'
#
loop_
_entity.id
_entity.type
_entity.pdbx_description
1 polymer ?
#
loop_
_entity_poly.entity_id
_entity_poly.type
_entity_poly.pdbx_seq_one_letter_code
_entity_poly.pdbx_strand_id
1 'polypeptide(L)'
;MSSGAGNAVPGVAMLLVGSIPLADSAAVFQAAAQTLGRSVRRLPDGETGRRSNWIAWQRAVFGAVTALVESGSRERDYQLFPPFTLRPAAAATDVRFGPLGFAFEAIES
;
A
#
# COMPACT_ATOMS: atom_id res chain seq x y z
N MET A 1 35.87 -0.12 13.54
CA MET A 1 34.43 -0.20 13.20
C MET A 1 34.36 -0.56 11.73
N SER A 2 34.05 -1.81 11.41
CA SER A 2 34.05 -2.31 10.03
C SER A 2 32.79 -1.83 9.33
N SER A 3 32.95 -0.99 8.30
CA SER A 3 31.86 -0.68 7.37
C SER A 3 31.61 -1.92 6.53
N GLY A 4 30.55 -2.66 6.84
CA GLY A 4 30.06 -3.72 5.98
C GLY A 4 29.54 -3.12 4.68
N ALA A 5 30.40 -2.97 3.69
CA ALA A 5 29.98 -2.72 2.32
C ALA A 5 29.09 -3.88 1.90
N GLY A 6 27.81 -3.61 1.63
CA GLY A 6 26.86 -4.62 1.22
C GLY A 6 27.40 -5.39 0.01
N ASN A 7 27.41 -6.73 0.12
CA ASN A 7 27.79 -7.61 -0.97
C ASN A 7 26.71 -7.56 -2.06
N ALA A 8 26.72 -6.51 -2.88
CA ALA A 8 25.98 -6.51 -4.12
C ALA A 8 26.55 -7.62 -5.01
N VAL A 9 25.76 -8.65 -5.30
CA VAL A 9 26.16 -9.71 -6.23
C VAL A 9 26.19 -9.12 -7.64
N PRO A 10 27.37 -8.98 -8.27
CA PRO A 10 27.46 -8.37 -9.59
C PRO A 10 26.68 -9.19 -10.61
N GLY A 11 25.80 -8.55 -11.36
CA GLY A 11 25.09 -9.16 -12.50
C GLY A 11 23.69 -9.72 -12.22
N VAL A 12 23.21 -9.73 -10.97
CA VAL A 12 21.83 -10.15 -10.66
C VAL A 12 20.96 -8.93 -10.38
N ALA A 13 19.91 -8.75 -11.20
CA ALA A 13 18.90 -7.73 -10.96
C ALA A 13 17.92 -8.19 -9.87
N MET A 14 17.63 -7.33 -8.90
CA MET A 14 16.71 -7.57 -7.81
C MET A 14 15.48 -6.66 -7.94
N LEU A 15 14.30 -7.25 -7.74
CA LEU A 15 13.04 -6.54 -7.66
C LEU A 15 12.52 -6.61 -6.24
N LEU A 16 12.33 -5.45 -5.61
CA LEU A 16 11.62 -5.32 -4.36
C LEU A 16 10.14 -5.02 -4.66
N VAL A 17 9.23 -5.68 -3.94
CA VAL A 17 7.79 -5.53 -4.14
C VAL A 17 7.11 -5.35 -2.78
N GLY A 18 6.32 -4.28 -2.65
CA GLY A 18 5.41 -4.08 -1.52
C GLY A 18 6.12 -3.64 -0.23
N SER A 19 5.67 -4.21 0.89
CA SER A 19 5.95 -3.69 2.21
C SER A 19 7.39 -3.93 2.70
N ILE A 20 7.96 -2.93 3.37
CA ILE A 20 9.23 -3.03 4.09
C ILE A 20 9.00 -2.42 5.48
N PRO A 21 9.18 -3.17 6.58
CA PRO A 21 8.72 -2.79 7.92
C PRO A 21 9.66 -1.77 8.58
N LEU A 22 9.77 -0.59 7.98
CA LEU A 22 10.49 0.57 8.50
C LEU A 22 9.51 1.72 8.79
N ALA A 23 10.02 2.77 9.42
CA ALA A 23 9.20 3.86 9.94
C ALA A 23 8.42 4.61 8.84
N ASP A 24 9.06 4.85 7.69
CA ASP A 24 8.54 5.64 6.58
C ASP A 24 9.22 5.28 5.25
N SER A 25 8.73 5.83 4.14
CA SER A 25 9.27 5.60 2.79
C SER A 25 10.71 6.08 2.62
N ALA A 26 11.11 7.16 3.29
CA ALA A 26 12.49 7.66 3.26
C ALA A 26 13.47 6.64 3.87
N ALA A 27 13.13 6.04 5.01
CA ALA A 27 13.91 4.99 5.65
C ALA A 27 14.02 3.75 4.74
N VAL A 28 12.94 3.40 4.04
CA VAL A 28 12.91 2.32 3.04
C VAL A 28 13.85 2.57 1.89
N PHE A 29 13.77 3.76 1.28
CA PHE A 29 14.64 4.13 0.18
C PHE A 29 16.11 4.11 0.59
N GLN A 30 16.43 4.68 1.76
CA GLN A 30 17.78 4.70 2.30
C GLN A 30 18.31 3.29 2.53
N ALA A 31 17.57 2.44 3.23
CA ALA A 31 18.01 1.08 3.55
C ALA A 31 18.19 0.21 2.30
N ALA A 32 17.24 0.27 1.37
CA ALA A 32 17.29 -0.52 0.13
C ALA A 32 18.44 -0.06 -0.78
N ALA A 33 18.63 1.25 -0.94
CA ALA A 33 19.73 1.78 -1.75
C ALA A 33 21.11 1.43 -1.15
N GLN A 34 21.28 1.54 0.18
CA GLN A 34 22.53 1.21 0.85
C GLN A 34 22.85 -0.30 0.81
N THR A 35 21.82 -1.15 0.88
CA THR A 35 22.01 -2.61 0.94
C THR A 35 22.21 -3.23 -0.44
N LEU A 36 21.42 -2.81 -1.43
CA LEU A 36 21.34 -3.46 -2.74
C LEU A 36 22.09 -2.70 -3.84
N GLY A 37 22.37 -1.41 -3.64
CA GLY A 37 23.11 -0.58 -4.57
C GLY A 37 22.57 -0.68 -6.01
N ARG A 38 23.45 -1.05 -6.95
CA ARG A 38 23.12 -1.13 -8.38
C ARG A 38 22.28 -2.34 -8.78
N SER A 39 22.08 -3.30 -7.88
CA SER A 39 21.27 -4.49 -8.15
C SER A 39 19.77 -4.16 -8.16
N VAL A 40 19.34 -3.05 -7.55
CA VAL A 40 17.94 -2.60 -7.55
C VAL A 40 17.75 -1.40 -8.48
N ARG A 41 16.79 -1.50 -9.42
CA ARG A 41 16.50 -0.41 -10.39
C ARG A 41 15.31 0.46 -10.01
N ARG A 42 14.44 -0.03 -9.12
CA ARG A 42 13.23 0.65 -8.64
C ARG A 42 13.02 0.29 -7.17
N LEU A 43 12.61 1.27 -6.39
CA LEU A 43 12.38 1.12 -4.96
C LEU A 43 10.88 1.23 -4.66
N PRO A 44 10.27 0.28 -3.92
CA PRO A 44 8.94 0.47 -3.38
C PRO A 44 9.01 1.49 -2.23
N ASP A 45 7.90 2.20 -2.00
CA ASP A 45 7.68 3.08 -0.85
C ASP A 45 7.61 2.34 0.50
N GLY A 46 7.64 1.00 0.45
CA GLY A 46 7.58 0.10 1.59
C GLY A 46 6.21 -0.01 2.23
N GLU A 47 5.16 0.52 1.61
CA GLU A 47 3.78 0.48 2.11
C GLU A 47 3.66 0.97 3.57
N THR A 48 4.40 2.02 3.91
CA THR A 48 4.43 2.60 5.26
C THR A 48 3.24 3.54 5.49
N GLY A 49 3.03 3.96 6.75
CA GLY A 49 2.04 4.98 7.11
C GLY A 49 0.61 4.62 6.67
N ARG A 50 -0.03 5.53 5.92
CA ARG A 50 -1.40 5.33 5.42
C ARG A 50 -1.52 4.11 4.52
N ARG A 51 -0.46 3.72 3.81
CA ARG A 51 -0.46 2.55 2.91
C ARG A 51 -0.19 1.22 3.61
N SER A 52 -0.08 1.22 4.93
CA SER A 52 0.02 -0.01 5.72
C SER A 52 -1.20 -0.90 5.56
N ASN A 53 -1.01 -2.21 5.78
CA ASN A 53 -2.06 -3.23 5.69
C ASN A 53 -2.73 -3.30 4.31
N TRP A 54 -1.91 -3.40 3.26
CA TRP A 54 -2.33 -3.59 1.87
C TRP A 54 -3.40 -2.57 1.45
N ILE A 55 -4.64 -3.00 1.17
CA ILE A 55 -5.72 -2.17 0.63
C ILE A 55 -6.56 -1.52 1.74
N ALA A 56 -6.20 -1.68 3.01
CA ALA A 56 -7.02 -1.20 4.13
C ALA A 56 -7.33 0.30 4.06
N TRP A 57 -6.41 1.10 3.56
CA TRP A 57 -6.59 2.55 3.39
C TRP A 57 -7.67 2.94 2.38
N GLN A 58 -8.00 2.07 1.42
CA GLN A 58 -9.14 2.28 0.51
C GLN A 58 -10.48 2.26 1.23
N ARG A 59 -10.56 1.78 2.47
CA ARG A 59 -11.81 1.86 3.25
C ARG A 59 -12.33 3.29 3.39
N ALA A 60 -11.42 4.28 3.50
CA ALA A 60 -11.81 5.68 3.50
C ALA A 60 -12.41 6.12 2.15
N VAL A 61 -11.88 5.60 1.03
CA VAL A 61 -12.41 5.85 -0.32
C VAL A 61 -13.81 5.27 -0.47
N PHE A 62 -14.03 4.02 -0.02
CA PHE A 62 -15.34 3.38 -0.05
C PHE A 62 -16.34 4.07 0.89
N GLY A 63 -15.91 4.47 2.09
CA GLY A 63 -16.73 5.19 3.05
C GLY A 63 -17.19 6.57 2.57
N ALA A 64 -16.47 7.18 1.62
CA ALA A 64 -16.86 8.44 0.99
C ALA A 64 -17.93 8.28 -0.11
N VAL A 65 -18.20 7.05 -0.57
CA VAL A 65 -19.21 6.80 -1.60
C VAL A 65 -20.60 6.77 -0.96
N THR A 66 -21.45 7.75 -1.27
CA THR A 66 -22.79 7.90 -0.69
C THR A 66 -23.68 6.66 -0.89
N ALA A 67 -23.55 5.99 -2.03
CA ALA A 67 -24.31 4.78 -2.38
C ALA A 67 -23.92 3.55 -1.54
N LEU A 68 -22.79 3.59 -0.80
CA LEU A 68 -22.27 2.46 -0.05
C LEU A 68 -22.45 2.63 1.47
N VAL A 69 -22.51 1.49 2.16
CA VAL A 69 -22.52 1.34 3.62
C VAL A 69 -21.81 0.06 4.01
N GLU A 70 -21.24 -0.05 5.20
CA GLU A 70 -20.71 -1.34 5.68
C GLU A 70 -21.83 -2.36 5.86
N SER A 71 -21.58 -3.62 5.51
CA SER A 71 -22.55 -4.72 5.58
C SER A 71 -22.92 -5.15 7.01
N GLY A 72 -22.24 -4.61 8.03
CA GLY A 72 -22.47 -4.90 9.44
C GLY A 72 -21.83 -6.20 9.95
N SER A 73 -21.40 -7.10 9.07
CA SER A 73 -20.71 -8.34 9.45
C SER A 73 -19.61 -8.71 8.45
N ARG A 74 -18.64 -9.48 8.94
CA ARG A 74 -17.60 -10.09 8.09
C ARG A 74 -18.16 -11.32 7.40
N GLU A 75 -17.76 -11.53 6.15
CA GLU A 75 -18.07 -12.73 5.37
C GLU A 75 -17.06 -13.86 5.62
N ARG A 76 -15.85 -13.53 6.08
CA ARG A 76 -14.75 -14.47 6.35
C ARG A 76 -13.99 -14.06 7.61
N ASP A 77 -13.46 -15.04 8.34
CA ASP A 77 -12.77 -14.80 9.62
C ASP A 77 -11.49 -13.96 9.49
N TYR A 78 -10.81 -14.06 8.35
CA TYR A 78 -9.58 -13.32 8.07
C TYR A 78 -9.82 -11.85 7.67
N GLN A 79 -11.07 -11.45 7.42
CA GLN A 79 -11.35 -10.05 7.12
C GLN A 79 -11.08 -9.21 8.38
N LEU A 80 -10.30 -8.14 8.22
CA LEU A 80 -10.08 -7.18 9.30
C LEU A 80 -11.35 -6.37 9.61
N PHE A 81 -12.20 -6.17 8.60
CA PHE A 81 -13.39 -5.32 8.69
C PHE A 81 -14.53 -5.86 7.82
N PRO A 82 -15.80 -5.52 8.12
CA PRO A 82 -16.92 -5.78 7.23
C PRO A 82 -16.70 -5.15 5.84
N PRO A 83 -17.13 -5.83 4.75
CA PRO A 83 -17.16 -5.24 3.42
C PRO A 83 -18.20 -4.11 3.31
N PHE A 84 -18.13 -3.37 2.22
CA PHE A 84 -19.16 -2.41 1.85
C PHE A 84 -20.21 -3.06 0.95
N THR A 85 -21.46 -2.69 1.14
CA THR A 85 -22.62 -3.06 0.34
C THR A 85 -23.37 -1.80 -0.11
N LEU A 86 -24.31 -1.95 -1.04
CA LEU A 86 -25.21 -0.87 -1.41
C LEU A 86 -26.10 -0.48 -0.24
N ARG A 87 -26.37 0.82 -0.10
CA ARG A 87 -27.48 1.27 0.75
C ARG A 87 -28.81 0.72 0.21
N PRO A 88 -29.83 0.51 1.06
CA PRO A 88 -31.10 -0.09 0.64
C PRO A 88 -31.80 0.57 -0.55
N ALA A 89 -31.62 1.89 -0.75
CA ALA A 89 -32.23 2.65 -1.84
C ALA A 89 -31.28 2.95 -3.01
N ALA A 90 -30.03 2.47 -2.96
CA ALA A 90 -29.03 2.75 -3.99
C ALA A 90 -28.97 1.63 -5.03
N ALA A 91 -28.78 2.00 -6.29
CA ALA A 91 -28.47 1.09 -7.38
C ALA A 91 -26.95 1.01 -7.63
N ALA A 92 -26.50 -0.04 -8.29
CA ALA A 92 -25.10 -0.16 -8.72
C ALA A 92 -24.65 1.01 -9.61
N THR A 93 -25.57 1.56 -10.40
CA THR A 93 -25.35 2.75 -11.22
C THR A 93 -25.17 4.04 -10.43
N ASP A 94 -25.41 4.04 -9.12
CA ASP A 94 -25.18 5.20 -8.24
C ASP A 94 -23.77 5.19 -7.63
N VAL A 95 -23.04 4.08 -7.76
CA VAL A 95 -21.67 3.97 -7.27
C VAL A 95 -20.76 4.82 -8.15
N ARG A 96 -20.23 5.89 -7.58
CA ARG A 96 -19.22 6.75 -8.18
C ARG A 96 -18.05 6.88 -7.22
N PHE A 97 -16.92 6.29 -7.58
CA PHE A 97 -15.67 6.50 -6.87
C PHE A 97 -15.06 7.83 -7.30
N GLY A 98 -14.60 8.60 -6.32
CA GLY A 98 -13.70 9.72 -6.58
C GLY A 98 -12.28 9.24 -6.88
N PRO A 99 -11.27 10.13 -6.78
CA PRO A 99 -9.88 9.75 -6.86
C PRO A 99 -9.55 8.64 -5.86
N LEU A 100 -8.99 7.53 -6.34
CA LEU A 100 -8.61 6.40 -5.49
C LEU A 100 -7.33 6.68 -4.67
N GLY A 101 -6.62 7.78 -4.95
CA GLY A 101 -5.44 8.20 -4.18
C GLY A 101 -4.12 7.50 -4.53
N PHE A 102 -4.11 6.42 -5.33
CA PHE A 102 -2.86 5.68 -5.61
C PHE A 102 -1.76 6.54 -6.23
N ALA A 103 -2.11 7.38 -7.21
CA ALA A 103 -1.15 8.28 -7.85
C ALA A 103 -0.66 9.37 -6.89
N PHE A 104 -1.52 9.86 -6.00
CA PHE A 104 -1.16 10.86 -5.00
C PHE A 104 -0.15 10.28 -4.00
N GLU A 105 -0.45 9.12 -3.40
CA GLU A 105 0.47 8.47 -2.46
C GLU A 105 1.80 8.10 -3.12
N ALA A 106 1.80 7.70 -4.39
CA ALA A 106 3.03 7.42 -5.12
C ALA A 106 3.91 8.66 -5.38
N ILE A 107 3.31 9.86 -5.44
CA ILE A 107 4.03 11.14 -5.59
C ILE A 107 4.54 11.64 -4.24
N GLU A 108 3.78 11.43 -3.17
CA GLU A 108 4.15 11.85 -1.81
C GLU A 108 5.25 10.97 -1.16
N SER A 109 5.51 9.79 -1.72
CA SER A 109 6.46 8.80 -1.17
C SER A 109 7.92 9.22 -1.29
#